data_AF-A0A9E3AR11-F1
#
_entry.id   AF-A0A9E3AR11-F1
#
_cell.length_a   1.000
_cell.length_b   1.000
_cell.length_c   1.000
_cell.angle_alpha   90.00
_cell.angle_beta   90.00
_cell.angle_gamma   90.00
#
_symmetry.space_group_name_H-M   'P 1'
#
loop_
_entity.id
_entity.type
_entity.pdbx_description
1 polymer ?
#
loop_
_entity_poly.entity_id
_entity_poly.type
_entity_poly.pdbx_seq_one_letter_code
_entity_poly.pdbx_strand_id
1 'polypeptide(L)'
;MTTNSDVEAKLAQAIRDYLRELGLLPNGYLCEVHLHRGDRKKRRDAEFQGNWSPSKDSIRIAFSPAGKEQQESPNAQAATSPTMTNPMPLEGPLPDLLRALDRAERRPGYEFVSLKWFRDTALPREGFSWAGDESTRHDILRMGIDRRLILTSKIANPRSPHFPVTAIRLNRQMSAVNSALGGPTVSPSAFHPITIRGESLSATVLHDRR
;
A
#
# COMPACT_ATOMS: atom_id res chain seq x y z
N MET A 1 23.56 -22.23 15.05
CA MET A 1 22.25 -21.70 15.47
C MET A 1 21.38 -21.59 14.23
N THR A 2 20.17 -22.15 14.25
CA THR A 2 19.24 -22.06 13.12
C THR A 2 18.61 -20.68 13.07
N THR A 3 18.83 -19.95 11.98
CA THR A 3 18.24 -18.63 11.77
C THR A 3 16.83 -18.75 11.21
N ASN A 4 16.02 -17.69 11.33
CA ASN A 4 14.70 -17.63 10.70
C ASN A 4 14.79 -17.83 9.18
N SER A 5 15.82 -17.28 8.54
CA SER A 5 16.06 -17.45 7.09
C SER A 5 16.28 -18.91 6.69
N ASP A 6 17.01 -19.68 7.50
CA ASP A 6 17.25 -21.10 7.23
C ASP A 6 15.97 -21.94 7.32
N VAL A 7 15.10 -21.61 8.27
CA VAL A 7 13.80 -22.27 8.45
C VAL A 7 12.83 -21.89 7.34
N GLU A 8 12.78 -20.61 6.96
CA GLU A 8 12.00 -20.11 5.82
C GLU A 8 12.42 -20.80 4.52
N ALA A 9 13.73 -20.90 4.25
CA ALA A 9 14.24 -21.55 3.05
C ALA A 9 13.93 -23.05 3.00
N LYS A 10 14.13 -23.78 4.12
CA LYS A 10 13.80 -25.21 4.20
C LYS A 10 12.31 -25.48 4.03
N LEU A 11 11.47 -24.67 4.66
CA LEU A 11 10.02 -24.81 4.57
C LEU A 11 9.51 -24.43 3.17
N ALA A 12 10.05 -23.37 2.57
CA ALA A 12 9.75 -23.00 1.19
C ALA A 12 10.17 -24.09 0.20
N GLN A 13 11.30 -24.77 0.44
CA GLN A 13 11.73 -25.89 -0.39
C GLN A 13 10.76 -27.09 -0.24
N ALA A 14 10.46 -27.52 0.97
CA ALA A 14 9.55 -28.64 1.22
C ALA A 14 8.15 -28.41 0.63
N ILE A 15 7.61 -27.20 0.77
CA ILE A 15 6.32 -26.82 0.20
C ILE A 15 6.39 -26.82 -1.33
N ARG A 16 7.47 -26.32 -1.94
CA ARG A 16 7.64 -26.36 -3.40
C ARG A 16 7.67 -27.79 -3.93
N ASP A 17 8.38 -28.67 -3.26
CA ASP A 17 8.49 -30.07 -3.66
C ASP A 17 7.12 -30.76 -3.57
N TYR A 18 6.38 -30.52 -2.49
CA TYR A 18 5.03 -31.07 -2.30
C TYR A 18 3.99 -30.50 -3.29
N LEU A 19 4.04 -29.20 -3.58
CA LEU A 19 3.14 -28.56 -4.54
C LEU A 19 3.45 -28.99 -5.98
N ARG A 20 4.71 -29.31 -6.28
CA ARG A 20 5.13 -29.88 -7.57
C ARG A 20 4.58 -31.29 -7.72
N GLU A 21 4.67 -32.11 -6.68
CA GLU A 21 4.11 -33.47 -6.67
C GLU A 21 2.59 -33.48 -6.90
N LEU A 22 1.87 -32.53 -6.29
CA LEU A 22 0.43 -32.37 -6.47
C LEU A 22 0.01 -31.69 -7.79
N GLY A 23 0.96 -31.21 -8.60
CA GLY A 23 0.67 -30.45 -9.82
C GLY A 23 -0.05 -29.11 -9.58
N LEU A 24 -0.05 -28.62 -8.33
CA LEU A 24 -0.74 -27.40 -7.91
C LEU A 24 0.14 -26.15 -8.03
N LEU A 25 1.41 -26.31 -8.38
CA LEU A 25 2.33 -25.19 -8.52
C LEU A 25 2.12 -24.51 -9.89
N PRO A 26 1.61 -23.26 -9.93
CA PRO A 26 1.38 -22.57 -11.19
C PRO A 26 2.74 -22.30 -11.86
N ASN A 27 2.88 -22.67 -13.13
CA ASN A 27 4.11 -22.45 -13.89
C ASN A 27 4.50 -20.95 -13.87
N GLY A 28 5.75 -20.66 -13.49
CA GLY A 28 6.25 -19.29 -13.39
C GLY A 28 6.00 -18.58 -12.06
N TYR A 29 5.58 -19.29 -11.00
CA TYR A 29 5.47 -18.73 -9.65
C TYR A 29 6.50 -19.34 -8.68
N LEU A 30 7.09 -18.49 -7.84
CA LEU A 30 7.95 -18.83 -6.72
C LEU A 30 7.14 -18.85 -5.43
N CYS A 31 7.27 -19.94 -4.68
CA CYS A 31 6.71 -20.04 -3.34
C CYS A 31 7.69 -19.43 -2.34
N GLU A 32 7.25 -18.37 -1.66
CA GLU A 32 7.98 -17.73 -0.59
C GLU A 32 7.29 -17.99 0.75
N VAL A 33 8.09 -18.24 1.78
CA VAL A 33 7.62 -18.49 3.13
C VAL A 33 8.22 -17.42 4.04
N HIS A 34 7.36 -16.72 4.79
CA HIS A 34 7.77 -15.66 5.71
C HIS A 34 7.19 -15.91 7.10
N LEU A 35 8.03 -15.73 8.12
CA LEU A 35 7.64 -15.81 9.53
C LEU A 35 7.14 -14.45 10.02
N HIS A 36 5.91 -14.41 10.52
CA HIS A 36 5.26 -13.21 11.03
C HIS A 36 4.98 -13.32 12.53
N ARG A 37 5.21 -12.21 13.25
CA ARG A 37 4.69 -12.01 14.61
C ARG A 37 3.56 -10.98 14.54
N GLY A 38 2.32 -11.45 14.65
CA GLY A 38 1.15 -10.62 14.34
C GLY A 38 1.21 -10.10 12.90
N ASP A 39 1.31 -8.78 12.73
CA ASP A 39 1.38 -8.15 11.39
C ASP A 39 2.79 -7.73 10.97
N ARG A 40 3.81 -7.92 11.83
CA ARG A 40 5.21 -7.57 11.53
C ARG A 40 5.98 -8.80 11.06
N LYS A 41 6.65 -8.68 9.91
CA LYS A 41 7.63 -9.67 9.44
C LYS A 41 8.81 -9.72 10.42
N LYS A 42 9.23 -10.93 10.81
CA LYS A 42 10.40 -11.09 11.69
C LYS A 42 11.70 -10.81 10.94
N ARG A 43 12.71 -10.34 11.68
CA ARG A 43 14.06 -10.20 11.14
C ARG A 43 14.59 -11.58 10.74
N ARG A 44 15.10 -11.67 9.50
CA ARG A 44 15.63 -12.91 8.91
C ARG A 44 16.85 -13.44 9.66
N ASP A 45 17.63 -12.53 10.24
CA ASP A 45 18.88 -12.83 10.98
C ASP A 45 18.66 -13.20 12.44
N ALA A 46 17.42 -13.18 12.94
CA ALA A 46 17.14 -13.55 14.32
C ALA A 46 17.09 -15.08 14.50
N GLU A 47 17.55 -15.55 15.66
CA GLU A 47 17.49 -16.96 16.03
C GLU A 47 16.04 -17.47 16.14
N PHE A 48 15.78 -18.64 15.58
CA PHE A 48 14.44 -19.22 15.51
C PHE A 48 13.95 -19.73 16.88
N GLN A 49 14.79 -20.49 17.60
CA GLN A 49 14.39 -21.18 18.84
C GLN A 49 13.96 -20.26 19.99
N GLY A 50 14.56 -19.07 20.10
CA GLY A 50 14.22 -18.10 21.15
C GLY A 50 13.13 -17.10 20.76
N ASN A 51 12.88 -16.93 19.46
CA ASN A 51 12.02 -15.87 18.97
C ASN A 51 10.70 -16.38 18.40
N TRP A 52 10.57 -17.65 18.04
CA TRP A 52 9.37 -18.24 17.44
C TRP A 52 8.52 -19.03 18.46
N SER A 53 7.21 -18.78 18.43
CA SER A 53 6.22 -19.42 19.30
C SER A 53 4.94 -19.71 18.49
N PRO A 54 4.46 -20.97 18.46
CA PRO A 54 3.30 -21.35 17.65
C PRO A 54 2.01 -20.66 18.10
N SER A 55 1.95 -20.19 19.36
CA SER A 55 0.77 -19.50 19.90
C SER A 55 0.67 -18.02 19.50
N LYS A 56 1.77 -17.38 19.09
CA LYS A 56 1.80 -15.92 18.80
C LYS A 56 2.29 -15.58 17.40
N ASP A 57 2.96 -16.52 16.74
CA ASP A 57 3.57 -16.34 15.44
C ASP A 57 2.82 -17.14 14.37
N SER A 58 2.85 -16.64 13.13
CA SER A 58 2.19 -17.27 11.99
C SER A 58 3.19 -17.45 10.84
N ILE A 59 2.98 -18.51 10.06
CA ILE A 59 3.73 -18.79 8.84
C ILE A 59 2.85 -18.34 7.67
N ARG A 60 3.32 -17.39 6.88
CA ARG A 60 2.61 -16.93 5.68
C ARG A 60 3.31 -17.48 4.44
N ILE A 61 2.53 -18.16 3.60
CA ILE A 61 2.98 -18.69 2.31
C ILE A 61 2.43 -17.77 1.22
N ALA A 62 3.30 -17.24 0.37
CA ALA A 62 2.93 -16.37 -0.72
C ALA A 62 3.51 -16.90 -2.03
N PHE A 63 2.80 -16.68 -3.14
CA PHE A 63 3.26 -17.02 -4.48
C PHE A 63 3.57 -15.74 -5.23
N SER A 64 4.84 -15.51 -5.56
CA SER A 64 5.29 -14.37 -6.36
C SER A 64 5.62 -14.85 -7.78
N PRO A 65 5.30 -14.09 -8.84
CA PRO A 65 5.72 -14.47 -10.20
C PRO A 65 7.24 -14.38 -10.31
N ALA A 66 7.88 -15.41 -10.88
CA ALA A 66 9.33 -15.65 -10.93
C ALA A 66 10.17 -14.59 -11.67
N GLY A 67 9.54 -13.51 -12.15
CA GLY A 67 10.19 -12.38 -12.83
C GLY A 67 10.11 -11.05 -12.07
N LYS A 68 9.63 -11.03 -10.81
CA LYS A 68 9.70 -9.85 -9.96
C LYS A 68 10.64 -10.11 -8.79
N GLU A 69 11.94 -9.98 -9.06
CA GLU A 69 12.94 -9.83 -8.02
C GLU A 69 12.61 -8.65 -7.11
N GLN A 70 13.01 -8.82 -5.86
CA GLN A 70 12.73 -7.98 -4.72
C GLN A 70 13.06 -6.51 -4.98
N GLN A 71 12.09 -5.63 -4.72
CA GLN A 71 12.41 -4.25 -4.37
C GLN A 71 12.27 -4.11 -2.85
N GLU A 72 13.28 -4.62 -2.15
CA GLU A 72 13.70 -3.97 -0.91
C GLU A 72 14.10 -2.54 -1.28
N SER A 73 13.68 -1.56 -0.51
CA SER A 73 14.48 -0.34 -0.39
C SER A 73 14.44 0.16 1.05
N PRO A 74 15.61 0.15 1.73
CA PRO A 74 15.86 0.87 2.97
C PRO A 74 15.91 2.38 2.71
N ASN A 75 15.74 3.13 3.79
CA ASN A 75 15.83 4.57 3.86
C ASN A 75 17.26 5.08 3.56
N ALA A 76 17.47 5.87 2.51
CA ALA A 76 18.48 6.95 2.44
C ALA A 76 18.30 7.80 1.17
N GLN A 77 18.48 9.11 1.34
CA GLN A 77 18.33 10.18 0.37
C GLN A 77 19.35 10.09 -0.78
N ALA A 78 18.89 10.31 -2.01
CA ALA A 78 19.68 10.96 -3.05
C ALA A 78 18.72 11.72 -3.96
N ALA A 79 18.87 13.05 -3.95
CA ALA A 79 18.17 13.95 -4.84
C ALA A 79 18.75 13.80 -6.26
N THR A 80 17.95 13.31 -7.20
CA THR A 80 18.09 13.64 -8.62
C THR A 80 16.70 13.64 -9.25
N SER A 81 16.37 14.77 -9.85
CA SER A 81 15.10 15.19 -10.45
C SER A 81 14.33 14.09 -11.20
N PRO A 82 13.01 13.95 -11.02
CA PRO A 82 12.22 13.08 -11.88
C PRO A 82 11.98 13.79 -13.22
N THR A 83 12.67 13.30 -14.24
CA THR A 83 12.25 13.41 -15.64
C THR A 83 10.79 13.00 -15.74
N MET A 84 9.98 13.90 -16.31
CA MET A 84 8.57 13.74 -16.60
C MET A 84 8.35 12.44 -17.39
N THR A 85 8.03 11.37 -16.67
CA THR A 85 7.50 10.15 -17.27
C THR A 85 6.00 10.33 -17.30
N ASN A 86 5.50 10.58 -18.51
CA ASN A 86 4.09 10.61 -18.86
C ASN A 86 3.31 9.55 -18.05
N PRO A 87 2.27 9.91 -17.26
CA PRO A 87 1.55 8.92 -16.47
C PRO A 87 0.87 7.95 -17.42
N MET A 88 1.28 6.68 -17.36
CA MET A 88 0.59 5.59 -18.04
C MET A 88 -0.91 5.71 -17.72
N PRO A 89 -1.81 5.74 -18.72
CA PRO A 89 -3.24 5.78 -18.47
C PRO A 89 -3.61 4.62 -17.54
N LEU A 90 -4.39 4.91 -16.50
CA LEU A 90 -5.01 3.87 -15.68
C LEU A 90 -6.08 3.18 -16.55
N GLU A 91 -5.68 2.19 -17.32
CA GLU A 91 -6.56 1.37 -18.15
C GLU A 91 -7.44 0.46 -17.28
N GLY A 92 -8.70 0.26 -17.69
CA GLY A 92 -9.61 -0.72 -17.08
C GLY A 92 -10.48 -0.19 -15.92
N PRO A 93 -10.83 -1.02 -14.91
CA PRO A 93 -11.82 -0.70 -13.88
C PRO A 93 -11.29 0.17 -12.72
N LEU A 94 -9.98 0.45 -12.69
CA LEU A 94 -9.34 1.27 -11.66
C LEU A 94 -9.82 2.73 -11.61
N PRO A 95 -9.91 3.49 -12.72
CA PRO A 95 -10.44 4.85 -12.69
C PRO A 95 -11.88 4.90 -12.13
N ASP A 96 -12.70 3.90 -12.45
CA ASP A 96 -14.07 3.79 -11.93
C ASP A 96 -14.09 3.52 -10.42
N LEU A 97 -13.21 2.64 -9.94
CA LEU A 97 -12.98 2.41 -8.51
C LEU A 97 -12.58 3.71 -7.78
N LEU A 98 -11.67 4.49 -8.35
CA LEU A 98 -11.22 5.76 -7.76
C LEU A 98 -12.34 6.78 -7.71
N ARG A 99 -13.14 6.89 -8.79
CA ARG A 99 -14.30 7.78 -8.86
C ARG A 99 -15.38 7.40 -7.84
N ALA A 100 -15.62 6.11 -7.67
CA ALA A 100 -16.54 5.59 -6.64
C ALA A 100 -16.06 5.91 -5.24
N LEU A 101 -14.75 5.76 -4.98
CA LEU A 101 -14.19 6.10 -3.67
C LEU A 101 -14.23 7.61 -3.40
N ASP A 102 -14.00 8.45 -4.40
CA ASP A 102 -14.10 9.91 -4.28
C ASP A 102 -15.55 10.34 -3.97
N ARG A 103 -16.55 9.72 -4.60
CA ARG A 103 -17.97 9.93 -4.26
C ARG A 103 -18.29 9.48 -2.84
N ALA A 104 -17.74 8.33 -2.42
CA ALA A 104 -17.94 7.80 -1.07
C ALA A 104 -17.34 8.72 0.00
N GLU A 105 -16.16 9.32 -0.25
CA GLU A 105 -15.52 10.29 0.64
C GLU A 105 -16.31 11.61 0.73
N ARG A 106 -16.97 12.04 -0.34
CA ARG A 106 -17.76 13.29 -0.37
C ARG A 106 -19.11 13.19 0.32
N ARG A 107 -19.55 11.99 0.74
CA ARG A 107 -20.84 11.84 1.40
C ARG A 107 -20.84 12.53 2.77
N PRO A 108 -21.71 13.53 3.00
CA PRO A 108 -21.80 14.20 4.28
C PRO A 108 -22.25 13.20 5.36
N GLY A 109 -21.62 13.26 6.53
CA GLY A 109 -21.93 12.40 7.69
C GLY A 109 -21.06 11.15 7.87
N TYR A 110 -20.10 10.88 6.97
CA TYR A 110 -19.09 9.84 7.16
C TYR A 110 -17.71 10.46 7.39
N GLU A 111 -17.16 10.35 8.59
CA GLU A 111 -15.79 10.83 8.90
C GLU A 111 -14.70 9.98 8.23
N PHE A 112 -15.04 8.73 7.91
CA PHE A 112 -14.18 7.81 7.19
C PHE A 112 -15.01 6.80 6.39
N VAL A 113 -14.42 6.26 5.34
CA VAL A 113 -14.99 5.18 4.53
C VAL A 113 -14.38 3.87 5.02
N SER A 114 -15.20 2.93 5.51
CA SER A 114 -14.69 1.60 5.88
C SER A 114 -14.55 0.69 4.65
N LEU A 115 -13.48 -0.12 4.62
CA LEU A 115 -13.18 -1.03 3.52
C LEU A 115 -14.34 -2.00 3.25
N LYS A 116 -14.87 -2.62 4.30
CA LYS A 116 -15.95 -3.60 4.20
C LYS A 116 -17.23 -2.97 3.63
N TRP A 117 -17.65 -1.82 4.18
CA TRP A 117 -18.84 -1.13 3.68
C TRP A 117 -18.66 -0.67 2.23
N PHE A 118 -17.49 -0.15 1.89
CA PHE A 118 -17.22 0.29 0.52
C PHE A 118 -17.31 -0.87 -0.46
N ARG A 119 -16.69 -2.01 -0.15
CA ARG A 119 -16.71 -3.22 -0.97
C ARG A 119 -18.11 -3.84 -1.10
N ASP A 120 -18.80 -4.00 0.02
CA ASP A 120 -20.04 -4.79 0.08
C ASP A 120 -21.29 -3.94 -0.25
N THR A 121 -21.22 -2.62 -0.03
CA THR A 121 -22.39 -1.74 -0.12
C THR A 121 -22.22 -0.60 -1.10
N ALA A 122 -21.08 0.09 -1.11
CA ALA A 122 -20.91 1.25 -1.99
C ALA A 122 -20.66 0.83 -3.44
N LEU A 123 -19.71 -0.09 -3.69
CA LEU A 123 -19.35 -0.54 -5.05
C LEU A 123 -20.51 -1.15 -5.84
N PRO A 124 -21.34 -2.06 -5.28
CA PRO A 124 -22.47 -2.61 -6.02
C PRO A 124 -23.53 -1.58 -6.39
N ARG A 125 -23.60 -0.45 -5.66
CA ARG A 125 -24.57 0.63 -5.93
C ARG A 125 -24.15 1.56 -7.07
N GLU A 126 -22.88 1.54 -7.49
CA GLU A 126 -22.38 2.40 -8.57
C GLU A 126 -22.76 1.85 -9.97
N GLY A 127 -23.20 0.59 -10.07
CA GLY A 127 -23.71 0.02 -11.32
C GLY A 127 -22.63 -0.40 -12.32
N PHE A 128 -21.37 -0.54 -11.91
CA PHE A 128 -20.32 -1.04 -12.80
C PHE A 128 -20.50 -2.53 -13.10
N SER A 129 -20.25 -2.94 -14.35
CA SER A 129 -20.38 -4.33 -14.81
C SER A 129 -19.49 -5.30 -14.01
N TRP A 130 -18.27 -4.88 -13.66
CA TRP A 130 -17.33 -5.66 -12.86
C TRP A 130 -17.67 -5.67 -11.36
N ALA A 131 -18.44 -4.68 -10.89
CA ALA A 131 -18.77 -4.54 -9.47
C ALA A 131 -19.89 -5.50 -9.02
N GLY A 132 -20.45 -6.31 -9.91
CA GLY A 132 -21.40 -7.38 -9.55
C GLY A 132 -20.73 -8.59 -8.90
N ASP A 133 -19.52 -8.95 -9.33
CA ASP A 133 -18.79 -10.11 -8.81
C ASP A 133 -17.91 -9.77 -7.59
N GLU A 134 -18.02 -10.55 -6.51
CA GLU A 134 -17.28 -10.31 -5.26
C GLU A 134 -15.77 -10.54 -5.41
N SER A 135 -15.37 -11.50 -6.22
CA SER A 135 -13.94 -11.82 -6.45
C SER A 135 -13.28 -10.69 -7.23
N THR A 136 -13.93 -10.26 -8.31
CA THR A 136 -13.47 -9.13 -9.14
C THR A 136 -13.39 -7.83 -8.33
N ARG A 137 -14.37 -7.55 -7.45
CA ARG A 137 -14.29 -6.40 -6.51
C ARG A 137 -13.06 -6.48 -5.60
N HIS A 138 -12.77 -7.64 -5.04
CA HIS A 138 -11.59 -7.86 -4.19
C HIS A 138 -10.29 -7.62 -4.95
N ASP A 139 -10.17 -8.17 -6.16
CA ASP A 139 -8.95 -8.08 -6.96
C ASP A 139 -8.65 -6.65 -7.38
N ILE A 140 -9.68 -5.90 -7.80
CA ILE A 140 -9.53 -4.49 -8.19
C ILE A 140 -9.21 -3.60 -6.98
N LEU A 141 -9.85 -3.84 -5.83
CA LEU A 141 -9.52 -3.15 -4.58
C LEU A 141 -8.08 -3.44 -4.14
N ARG A 142 -7.67 -4.70 -4.19
CA ARG A 142 -6.30 -5.13 -3.87
C ARG A 142 -5.30 -4.46 -4.80
N MET A 143 -5.59 -4.42 -6.10
CA MET A 143 -4.76 -3.73 -7.09
C MET A 143 -4.64 -2.23 -6.79
N GLY A 144 -5.72 -1.57 -6.35
CA GLY A 144 -5.70 -0.17 -5.93
C GLY A 144 -4.83 0.08 -4.69
N ILE A 145 -4.85 -0.84 -3.72
CA ILE A 145 -4.02 -0.79 -2.51
C ILE A 145 -2.55 -1.06 -2.84
N ASP A 146 -2.27 -2.10 -3.62
CA ASP A 146 -0.90 -2.51 -4.01
C ASP A 146 -0.21 -1.40 -4.82
N ARG A 147 -0.97 -0.71 -5.70
CA ARG A 147 -0.48 0.46 -6.44
C ARG A 147 -0.44 1.75 -5.62
N ARG A 148 -0.71 1.69 -4.32
CA ARG A 148 -0.80 2.84 -3.38
C ARG A 148 -1.76 3.94 -3.80
N LEU A 149 -2.72 3.65 -4.67
CA LEU A 149 -3.78 4.58 -5.07
C LEU A 149 -4.81 4.75 -3.94
N ILE A 150 -4.98 3.70 -3.14
CA ILE A 150 -5.83 3.67 -1.95
C ILE A 150 -4.95 3.44 -0.73
N LEU A 151 -5.05 4.33 0.25
CA LEU A 151 -4.41 4.20 1.55
C LEU A 151 -5.35 3.49 2.51
N THR A 152 -4.80 2.57 3.31
CA THR A 152 -5.54 1.87 4.36
C THR A 152 -5.04 2.32 5.73
N SER A 153 -5.94 2.45 6.70
CA SER A 153 -5.60 2.78 8.08
C SER A 153 -6.53 2.05 9.04
N LYS A 154 -6.11 1.88 10.29
CA LYS A 154 -6.94 1.32 11.36
C LYS A 154 -7.56 2.46 12.16
N ILE A 155 -8.89 2.51 12.22
CA ILE A 155 -9.63 3.53 12.96
C ILE A 155 -10.53 2.82 13.98
N ALA A 156 -10.64 3.40 15.17
CA ALA A 156 -11.59 2.92 16.17
C ALA A 156 -13.01 3.06 15.62
N ASN A 157 -13.79 1.98 15.66
CA ASN A 157 -15.17 2.02 15.20
C ASN A 157 -16.01 2.80 16.22
N PRO A 158 -16.70 3.90 15.84
CA PRO A 158 -17.54 4.67 16.75
C PRO A 158 -18.62 3.82 17.43
N ARG A 159 -19.10 2.77 16.74
CA ARG A 159 -20.12 1.86 17.25
C ARG A 159 -19.56 0.78 18.17
N SER A 160 -18.26 0.48 18.08
CA SER A 160 -17.61 -0.58 18.85
C SER A 160 -16.10 -0.33 18.93
N PRO A 161 -15.64 0.51 19.88
CA PRO A 161 -14.25 0.95 19.94
C PRO A 161 -13.22 -0.19 20.06
N HIS A 162 -13.65 -1.33 20.64
CA HIS A 162 -12.83 -2.52 20.85
C HIS A 162 -12.56 -3.31 19.57
N PHE A 163 -13.32 -3.06 18.50
CA PHE A 163 -13.19 -3.72 17.21
C PHE A 163 -12.82 -2.68 16.14
N PRO A 164 -11.53 -2.36 15.98
CA PRO A 164 -11.07 -1.37 15.01
C PRO A 164 -11.39 -1.81 13.59
N VAL A 165 -11.81 -0.86 12.76
CA VAL A 165 -12.14 -1.09 11.36
C VAL A 165 -11.03 -0.60 10.45
N THR A 166 -10.86 -1.27 9.31
CA THR A 166 -9.97 -0.77 8.26
C THR A 166 -10.70 0.33 7.50
N ALA A 167 -10.21 1.56 7.63
CA ALA A 167 -10.64 2.69 6.82
C ALA A 167 -9.79 2.78 5.54
N ILE A 168 -10.42 3.24 4.47
CA ILE A 168 -9.77 3.51 3.20
C ILE A 168 -9.92 4.97 2.81
N ARG A 169 -8.87 5.51 2.19
CA ARG A 169 -8.85 6.88 1.65
C ARG A 169 -8.09 6.93 0.34
N LEU A 170 -8.45 7.85 -0.53
CA LEU A 170 -7.73 8.11 -1.77
C LEU A 170 -6.37 8.75 -1.50
N ASN A 171 -5.36 8.27 -2.20
CA ASN A 171 -4.04 8.90 -2.19
C ASN A 171 -4.01 10.09 -3.16
N ARG A 172 -4.55 11.24 -2.74
CA ARG A 172 -4.58 12.47 -3.55
C ARG A 172 -3.19 13.08 -3.83
N GLN A 173 -2.14 12.57 -3.18
CA GLN A 173 -0.76 12.97 -3.46
C GLN A 173 -0.22 12.31 -4.75
N MET A 174 -0.88 11.25 -5.25
CA MET A 174 -0.47 10.61 -6.49
C MET A 174 -1.04 11.32 -7.73
N SER A 175 -0.16 11.66 -8.66
CA SER A 175 -0.55 12.22 -9.96
C SER A 175 -1.56 11.33 -10.70
N ALA A 176 -1.40 10.01 -10.67
CA ALA A 176 -2.32 9.06 -11.32
C ALA A 176 -3.76 9.14 -10.76
N VAL A 177 -3.93 9.40 -9.46
CA VAL A 177 -5.25 9.56 -8.84
C VAL A 177 -5.88 10.88 -9.29
N ASN A 178 -5.11 11.96 -9.31
CA ASN A 178 -5.58 13.27 -9.77
C ASN A 178 -5.95 13.26 -11.25
N SER A 179 -5.18 12.55 -12.09
CA SER A 179 -5.49 12.32 -13.50
C SER A 179 -6.78 11.53 -13.68
N ALA A 180 -7.00 10.46 -12.91
CA ALA A 180 -8.24 9.66 -13.01
C ALA A 180 -9.50 10.40 -12.52
N LEU A 181 -9.34 11.32 -11.56
CA LEU A 181 -10.44 12.12 -11.01
C LEU A 181 -10.74 13.39 -11.83
N GLY A 182 -9.95 13.67 -12.88
CA GLY A 182 -10.11 14.87 -13.70
C GLY A 182 -9.87 16.17 -12.93
N GLY A 183 -9.14 16.10 -11.82
CA GLY A 183 -8.77 17.31 -11.06
C GLY A 183 -7.80 18.15 -11.89
N PRO A 184 -7.79 19.49 -11.71
CA PRO A 184 -6.70 20.28 -12.26
C PRO A 184 -5.41 19.66 -11.75
N THR A 185 -4.45 19.43 -12.66
CA THR A 185 -3.08 19.13 -12.28
C THR A 185 -2.60 20.32 -11.45
N VAL A 186 -2.88 20.32 -10.15
CA VAL A 186 -2.34 21.30 -9.24
C VAL A 186 -0.87 20.92 -9.15
N SER A 187 -0.10 21.53 -10.04
CA SER A 187 1.35 21.65 -9.89
C SER A 187 1.59 21.90 -8.41
N PRO A 188 2.45 21.11 -7.73
CA PRO A 188 2.71 21.30 -6.30
C PRO A 188 2.95 22.79 -6.11
N SER A 189 2.09 23.44 -5.32
CA SER A 189 2.05 24.89 -5.16
C SER A 189 3.50 25.36 -5.08
N ALA A 190 3.97 25.99 -6.17
CA ALA A 190 5.35 26.43 -6.21
C ALA A 190 5.50 27.34 -4.99
N PHE A 191 6.53 27.13 -4.19
CA PHE A 191 6.79 28.00 -3.07
C PHE A 191 7.02 29.41 -3.64
N HIS A 192 6.06 30.31 -3.44
CA HIS A 192 6.20 31.71 -3.75
C HIS A 192 6.60 32.40 -2.45
N PRO A 193 7.89 32.55 -2.14
CA PRO A 193 8.30 33.27 -0.95
C PRO A 193 7.67 34.65 -1.00
N ILE A 194 6.91 34.97 0.04
CA ILE A 194 6.28 36.27 0.17
C ILE A 194 7.41 37.25 0.46
N THR A 195 7.60 38.25 -0.40
CA THR A 195 8.60 39.29 -0.17
C THR A 195 8.16 40.14 1.03
N ILE A 196 8.62 39.79 2.22
CA ILE A 196 8.41 40.59 3.43
C ILE A 196 9.21 41.89 3.25
N ARG A 197 8.58 43.05 3.48
CA ARG A 197 9.29 44.34 3.50
C ARG A 197 10.20 44.37 4.73
N GLY A 198 11.49 44.19 4.52
CA GLY A 198 12.55 44.22 5.52
C GLY A 198 13.88 43.81 4.90
N GLU A 199 14.99 44.10 5.57
CA GLU A 199 16.30 43.58 5.15
C GLU A 199 16.32 42.05 5.24
N SER A 200 17.07 41.41 4.35
CA SER A 200 17.18 39.95 4.36
C SER A 200 17.82 39.48 5.66
N LEU A 201 17.38 38.34 6.19
CA LEU A 201 18.00 37.70 7.36
C LEU A 201 19.52 37.52 7.17
N SER A 202 19.97 37.35 5.92
CA SER A 202 21.37 37.30 5.53
C SER A 202 22.14 38.58 5.90
N ALA A 203 21.51 39.76 5.77
CA ALA A 203 22.11 41.04 6.14
C ALA A 203 22.21 41.20 7.66
N THR A 204 21.21 40.76 8.42
CA THR A 204 21.20 40.83 9.89
C THR A 204 22.30 39.96 10.52
N VAL A 205 22.51 38.73 10.01
CA VAL A 205 23.54 37.81 10.52
C VAL A 205 24.97 38.32 10.25
N LEU A 206 25.18 39.14 9.21
CA LEU A 206 26.47 39.76 8.91
C LEU A 206 26.80 40.96 9.79
N HIS A 207 25.79 41.63 10.35
CA HIS A 207 25.98 42.76 11.27
C HIS A 207 26.40 42.29 12.67
N ASP A 208 25.93 41.14 13.11
CA ASP A 208 26.16 40.57 14.45
C ASP A 208 27.55 39.91 14.61
N ARG A 209 28.39 39.96 13.57
CA ARG A 209 29.74 39.35 13.54
C ARG A 209 30.89 40.36 13.43
N ARG A 210 30.60 41.65 13.58
CA ARG A 210 31.62 42.72 13.76
C ARG A 210 31.66 43.14 15.22
#